data_AF-A0A7S0PAM0-F1
#
_entry.id   AF-A0A7S0PAM0-F1
#
_cell.length_a   1.000
_cell.length_b   1.000
_cell.length_c   1.000
_cell.angle_alpha   90.00
_cell.angle_beta   90.00
_cell.angle_gamma   90.00
#
_symmetry.space_group_name_H-M   'P 1'
#
loop_
_entity.id
_entity.type
_entity.pdbx_description
1 polymer ?
#
loop_
_entity_poly.entity_id
_entity_poly.type
_entity_poly.pdbx_seq_one_letter_code
_entity_poly.pdbx_strand_id
1 'polypeptide(L)'
;VAMMVPDYRLIAEIVLFSQGFSDALVLSSKMAQLYKLSSEQLSKQSHYDFGMRAVKSVLVAAGKLKRKEPHVDENVLLIRAMRDSNVPKFLEQDLPLFRGIIADLFPGVEVPFVDYGALQTAIEEQLRLHGLKVVPRLVAKIIQTHETQLVRHGMMIVGEAGSGKTTNSMILAKALTQLHAEGIEDKDGYFRTVHRYTLNPKSVKMGELYGEISRTTGEFTYGIVAKLVRDAVSDRGPDRKWIVFDGPVDALWIENMNT
;
A
#
# COMPACT_ATOMS: atom_id res chain seq x y z
N VAL A 1 -20.00 23.34 15.71
CA VAL A 1 -20.24 21.89 15.81
C VAL A 1 -18.91 21.21 16.13
N ALA A 2 -18.81 20.47 17.24
CA ALA A 2 -17.59 19.73 17.57
C ALA A 2 -17.67 18.32 16.98
N MET A 3 -16.78 18.00 16.03
CA MET A 3 -16.66 16.67 15.42
C MET A 3 -15.39 15.99 15.94
N MET A 4 -15.42 15.48 17.19
CA MET A 4 -14.19 15.04 17.86
C MET A 4 -13.85 13.56 17.67
N VAL A 5 -14.82 12.65 17.74
CA VAL A 5 -14.56 11.21 17.62
C VAL A 5 -15.70 10.53 16.85
N PRO A 6 -15.43 9.92 15.68
CA PRO A 6 -16.44 9.13 14.98
C PRO A 6 -16.69 7.78 15.66
N ASP A 7 -17.89 7.21 15.51
CA ASP A 7 -18.17 5.84 15.95
C ASP A 7 -17.61 4.83 14.94
N TYR A 8 -16.44 4.28 15.24
CA TYR A 8 -15.74 3.31 14.40
C TYR A 8 -16.55 2.02 14.18
N ARG A 9 -17.29 1.56 15.20
CA ARG A 9 -18.03 0.30 15.13
C ARG A 9 -19.23 0.45 14.21
N LEU A 10 -20.04 1.48 14.42
CA LEU A 10 -21.24 1.71 13.61
C LEU A 10 -20.88 1.95 12.13
N ILE A 11 -19.81 2.73 11.88
CA ILE A 11 -19.34 2.97 10.51
C ILE A 11 -18.82 1.67 9.89
N ALA A 12 -18.03 0.88 10.62
CA ALA A 12 -17.53 -0.40 10.13
C ALA A 12 -18.66 -1.38 9.81
N GLU A 13 -19.68 -1.47 10.66
CA GLU A 13 -20.85 -2.33 10.45
C GLU A 13 -21.59 -1.98 9.16
N ILE A 14 -21.97 -0.70 8.99
CA ILE A 14 -22.69 -0.24 7.79
C ILE A 14 -21.86 -0.50 6.52
N VAL A 15 -20.55 -0.25 6.58
CA VAL A 15 -19.68 -0.48 5.42
C VAL A 15 -19.54 -1.97 5.14
N LEU A 16 -19.32 -2.83 6.13
CA LEU A 16 -19.22 -4.28 5.93
C LEU A 16 -20.51 -4.85 5.31
N PHE A 17 -21.69 -4.45 5.82
CA PHE A 17 -22.97 -4.81 5.22
C PHE A 17 -23.05 -4.37 3.76
N SER A 18 -22.64 -3.13 3.45
CA SER A 18 -22.62 -2.63 2.06
C SER A 18 -21.67 -3.39 1.14
N GLN A 19 -20.66 -4.07 1.70
CA GLN A 19 -19.70 -4.89 0.96
C GLN A 19 -20.12 -6.36 0.82
N GLY A 20 -21.27 -6.76 1.39
CA GLY A 20 -21.81 -8.12 1.28
C GLY A 20 -21.35 -9.08 2.38
N PHE A 21 -20.96 -8.56 3.55
CA PHE A 21 -20.70 -9.38 4.75
C PHE A 21 -22.01 -9.66 5.49
N SER A 22 -22.24 -10.93 5.81
CA SER A 22 -23.40 -11.37 6.60
C SER A 22 -23.19 -11.15 8.10
N ASP A 23 -21.97 -11.38 8.59
CA ASP A 23 -21.62 -11.28 10.03
C ASP A 23 -21.09 -9.89 10.42
N ALA A 24 -21.50 -8.85 9.70
CA ALA A 24 -20.97 -7.49 9.81
C ALA A 24 -21.04 -6.91 11.23
N LEU A 25 -22.08 -7.25 12.02
CA LEU A 25 -22.25 -6.80 13.41
C LEU A 25 -21.14 -7.30 14.35
N VAL A 26 -20.80 -8.59 14.25
CA VAL A 26 -19.75 -9.21 15.08
C VAL A 26 -18.37 -8.75 14.60
N LEU A 27 -18.18 -8.73 13.29
CA LEU A 27 -16.92 -8.36 12.65
C LEU A 27 -16.54 -6.89 12.86
N SER A 28 -17.52 -5.97 12.83
CA SER A 28 -17.28 -4.54 13.11
C SER A 28 -16.81 -4.30 14.53
N SER A 29 -17.37 -5.03 15.51
CA SER A 29 -16.98 -4.95 16.92
C SER A 29 -15.55 -5.44 17.12
N LYS A 30 -15.20 -6.60 16.55
CA LYS A 30 -13.83 -7.13 16.59
C LYS A 30 -12.84 -6.17 15.91
N MET A 31 -13.20 -5.60 14.77
CA MET A 31 -12.36 -4.64 14.06
C MET A 31 -12.10 -3.37 14.87
N ALA A 32 -13.15 -2.78 15.44
CA ALA A 32 -13.01 -1.58 16.28
C ALA A 32 -12.12 -1.87 17.50
N GLN A 33 -12.27 -3.04 18.12
CA GLN A 33 -11.47 -3.47 19.25
C GLN A 33 -10.00 -3.71 18.86
N LEU A 34 -9.73 -4.30 17.69
CA LEU A 34 -8.38 -4.47 17.17
C LEU A 34 -7.66 -3.13 17.00
N TYR A 35 -8.31 -2.13 16.42
CA TYR A 35 -7.72 -0.80 16.23
C TYR A 35 -7.50 -0.08 17.56
N LYS A 36 -8.43 -0.20 18.50
CA LYS A 36 -8.28 0.32 19.86
C LYS A 36 -7.07 -0.30 20.57
N LEU A 37 -7.01 -1.64 20.63
CA LEU A 37 -5.91 -2.36 21.27
C LEU A 37 -4.58 -2.09 20.58
N SER A 38 -4.55 -2.03 19.24
CA SER A 38 -3.33 -1.68 18.50
C SER A 38 -2.84 -0.28 18.83
N SER A 39 -3.74 0.69 19.01
CA SER A 39 -3.36 2.06 19.39
C SER A 39 -2.86 2.18 20.83
N GLU A 40 -3.31 1.29 21.72
CA GLU A 40 -2.96 1.29 23.15
C GLU A 40 -1.70 0.47 23.46
N GLN A 41 -1.48 -0.64 22.74
CA GLN A 41 -0.43 -1.62 23.05
C GLN A 41 0.80 -1.57 22.14
N LEU A 42 0.67 -1.12 20.89
CA LEU A 42 1.82 -1.04 19.99
C LEU A 42 2.67 0.19 20.30
N SER A 43 3.93 0.17 19.87
CA SER A 43 4.82 1.30 20.06
C SER A 43 4.30 2.58 19.39
N LYS A 44 4.54 3.74 20.02
CA LYS A 44 4.12 5.04 19.47
C LYS A 44 5.05 5.45 18.33
N GLN A 45 4.61 5.24 17.09
CA GLN A 45 5.32 5.68 15.89
C GLN A 45 4.56 6.78 15.16
N SER A 46 5.28 7.76 14.60
CA SER A 46 4.70 8.88 13.84
C SER A 46 3.96 8.45 12.57
N HIS A 47 4.31 7.28 12.01
CA HIS A 47 3.72 6.73 10.78
C HIS A 47 2.60 5.71 11.05
N TYR A 48 2.27 5.43 12.31
CA TYR A 48 1.13 4.56 12.63
C TYR A 48 -0.18 5.35 12.49
N ASP A 49 -1.07 4.85 11.64
CA ASP A 49 -2.38 5.45 11.37
C ASP A 49 -3.48 4.46 11.78
N PHE A 50 -4.04 4.70 12.96
CA PHE A 50 -5.21 3.98 13.50
C PHE A 50 -6.51 4.80 13.34
N GLY A 51 -6.48 5.88 12.56
CA GLY A 51 -7.64 6.75 12.35
C GLY A 51 -8.68 6.18 11.40
N MET A 52 -9.83 6.85 11.31
CA MET A 52 -10.97 6.40 10.49
C MET A 52 -10.62 6.23 8.99
N ARG A 53 -9.66 7.00 8.47
CA ARG A 53 -9.18 6.85 7.09
C ARG A 53 -8.51 5.48 6.86
N ALA A 54 -7.68 5.04 7.80
CA ALA A 54 -7.07 3.71 7.74
C ALA A 54 -8.12 2.62 7.84
N VAL A 55 -9.06 2.74 8.78
CA VAL A 55 -10.18 1.81 8.98
C VAL A 55 -11.04 1.69 7.71
N LYS A 56 -11.42 2.81 7.08
CA LYS A 56 -12.15 2.81 5.81
C LYS A 56 -11.38 2.09 4.70
N SER A 57 -10.07 2.30 4.61
CA SER A 57 -9.22 1.60 3.62
C SER A 57 -9.24 0.09 3.81
N VAL A 58 -9.23 -0.39 5.06
CA VAL A 58 -9.30 -1.83 5.35
C VAL A 58 -10.66 -2.40 5.02
N LEU A 59 -11.74 -1.71 5.37
CA LEU A 59 -13.11 -2.13 5.05
C LEU A 59 -13.34 -2.28 3.54
N VAL A 60 -12.84 -1.31 2.75
CA VAL A 60 -12.91 -1.38 1.29
C VAL A 60 -12.06 -2.54 0.74
N ALA A 61 -10.89 -2.80 1.32
CA ALA A 61 -10.06 -3.94 0.94
C ALA A 61 -10.74 -5.28 1.26
N ALA A 62 -11.34 -5.42 2.44
CA ALA A 62 -12.11 -6.60 2.82
C ALA A 62 -13.28 -6.85 1.86
N GLY A 63 -14.00 -5.80 1.45
CA GLY A 63 -15.05 -5.91 0.44
C GLY A 63 -14.56 -6.34 -0.94
N LYS A 64 -13.37 -5.87 -1.37
CA LYS A 64 -12.73 -6.37 -2.60
C LYS A 64 -12.42 -7.86 -2.49
N LEU A 65 -11.87 -8.31 -1.36
CA LEU A 65 -11.59 -9.72 -1.11
C LEU A 65 -12.87 -10.56 -1.11
N LYS A 66 -13.95 -10.10 -0.47
CA LYS A 66 -15.27 -10.78 -0.49
C LYS A 66 -15.84 -10.96 -1.88
N ARG A 67 -15.68 -9.97 -2.77
CA ARG A 67 -16.10 -10.10 -4.17
C ARG A 67 -15.25 -11.08 -4.97
N LYS A 68 -13.95 -11.15 -4.70
CA LYS A 68 -13.03 -12.09 -5.35
C LYS A 68 -13.23 -13.52 -4.87
N GLU A 69 -13.49 -13.69 -3.57
CA GLU A 69 -13.58 -14.98 -2.89
C GLU A 69 -14.89 -15.09 -2.07
N PRO A 70 -16.08 -15.18 -2.70
CA PRO A 70 -17.37 -15.11 -1.98
C PRO A 70 -17.59 -16.23 -0.96
N HIS A 71 -16.97 -17.39 -1.20
CA HIS A 71 -17.14 -18.62 -0.44
C HIS A 71 -16.19 -18.74 0.76
N VAL A 72 -15.18 -17.85 0.87
CA VAL A 72 -14.22 -17.88 1.98
C VAL A 72 -14.87 -17.30 3.22
N ASP A 73 -14.52 -17.87 4.38
CA ASP A 73 -14.97 -17.42 5.69
C ASP A 73 -14.69 -15.92 5.90
N GLU A 74 -15.71 -15.20 6.38
CA GLU A 74 -15.66 -13.75 6.51
C GLU A 74 -14.63 -13.28 7.55
N ASN A 75 -14.36 -14.08 8.60
CA ASN A 75 -13.29 -13.80 9.55
C ASN A 75 -11.93 -13.88 8.84
N VAL A 76 -11.70 -14.91 8.03
CA VAL A 76 -10.45 -15.06 7.27
C VAL A 76 -10.24 -13.88 6.33
N LEU A 77 -11.28 -13.45 5.61
CA LEU A 77 -11.21 -12.30 4.71
C LEU A 77 -10.88 -11.00 5.45
N LEU A 78 -11.51 -10.76 6.60
CA LEU A 78 -11.24 -9.56 7.40
C LEU A 78 -9.82 -9.57 7.99
N ILE A 79 -9.36 -10.71 8.51
CA ILE A 79 -8.00 -10.84 9.04
C ILE A 79 -6.97 -10.59 7.94
N ARG A 80 -7.16 -11.14 6.73
CA ARG A 80 -6.29 -10.86 5.57
C ARG A 80 -6.25 -9.37 5.27
N ALA A 81 -7.41 -8.71 5.14
CA ALA A 81 -7.48 -7.28 4.88
C ALA A 81 -6.75 -6.43 5.95
N MET A 82 -6.91 -6.78 7.24
CA MET A 82 -6.24 -6.10 8.36
C MET A 82 -4.74 -6.35 8.35
N ARG A 83 -4.30 -7.58 8.08
CA ARG A 83 -2.88 -7.95 8.01
C ARG A 83 -2.19 -7.20 6.88
N ASP A 84 -2.71 -7.30 5.68
CA ASP A 84 -2.09 -6.76 4.46
C ASP A 84 -2.05 -5.22 4.51
N SER A 85 -2.99 -4.58 5.20
CA SER A 85 -3.03 -3.13 5.36
C SER A 85 -2.13 -2.56 6.46
N ASN A 86 -1.77 -3.37 7.46
CA ASN A 86 -1.10 -2.87 8.67
C ASN A 86 0.30 -3.47 8.88
N VAL A 87 0.53 -4.75 8.56
CA VAL A 87 1.83 -5.41 8.71
C VAL A 87 2.96 -4.68 7.98
N PRO A 88 2.78 -4.16 6.74
CA PRO A 88 3.85 -3.42 6.06
C PRO A 88 4.30 -2.15 6.79
N LYS A 89 3.46 -1.59 7.68
CA LYS A 89 3.72 -0.35 8.43
C LYS A 89 4.40 -0.61 9.77
N PHE A 90 4.22 -1.78 10.36
CA PHE A 90 4.67 -2.05 11.72
C PHE A 90 6.16 -2.38 11.80
N LEU A 91 6.76 -2.01 12.93
CA LEU A 91 8.09 -2.42 13.32
C LEU A 91 8.13 -3.92 13.64
N GLU A 92 9.31 -4.55 13.46
CA GLU A 92 9.51 -5.99 13.68
C GLU A 92 9.08 -6.44 15.09
N GLN A 93 9.37 -5.63 16.11
CA GLN A 93 9.00 -5.86 17.50
C GLN A 93 7.50 -5.77 17.81
N ASP A 94 6.74 -5.03 16.99
CA ASP A 94 5.29 -4.84 17.16
C ASP A 94 4.49 -5.93 16.44
N LEU A 95 5.11 -6.68 15.50
CA LEU A 95 4.44 -7.75 14.75
C LEU A 95 3.95 -8.89 15.64
N PRO A 96 4.71 -9.40 16.64
CA PRO A 96 4.21 -10.42 17.57
C PRO A 96 3.01 -9.93 18.38
N LEU A 97 3.04 -8.68 18.86
CA LEU A 97 1.93 -8.07 19.61
C LEU A 97 0.67 -7.99 18.75
N PHE A 98 0.80 -7.47 17.52
CA PHE A 98 -0.31 -7.39 16.59
C PHE A 98 -0.90 -8.77 16.24
N ARG A 99 -0.05 -9.79 16.06
CA ARG A 99 -0.50 -11.17 15.84
C ARG A 99 -1.23 -11.73 17.06
N GLY A 100 -0.77 -11.41 18.28
CA GLY A 100 -1.46 -11.75 19.52
C GLY A 100 -2.86 -11.14 19.59
N ILE A 101 -2.98 -9.83 19.30
CA ILE A 101 -4.28 -9.14 19.26
C ILE A 101 -5.24 -9.80 18.25
N ILE A 102 -4.73 -10.20 17.07
CA ILE A 102 -5.55 -10.93 16.08
C ILE A 102 -5.99 -12.30 16.64
N ALA A 103 -5.08 -13.07 17.22
CA ALA A 103 -5.39 -14.40 17.74
C ALA A 103 -6.42 -14.35 18.88
N ASP A 104 -6.35 -13.34 19.74
CA ASP A 104 -7.29 -13.13 20.84
C ASP A 104 -8.71 -12.77 20.34
N LEU A 105 -8.81 -11.96 19.28
CA LEU A 105 -10.09 -11.53 18.71
C LEU A 105 -10.71 -12.56 17.75
N PHE A 106 -9.89 -13.43 17.16
CA PHE A 106 -10.29 -14.45 16.19
C PHE A 106 -9.74 -15.84 16.60
N PRO A 107 -10.23 -16.41 17.72
CA PRO A 107 -9.74 -17.69 18.21
C PRO A 107 -10.04 -18.82 17.22
N GLY A 108 -9.04 -19.67 16.95
CA GLY A 108 -9.18 -20.84 16.08
C GLY A 108 -9.24 -20.55 14.57
N VAL A 109 -9.02 -19.30 14.15
CA VAL A 109 -9.01 -18.94 12.73
C VAL A 109 -7.58 -18.98 12.19
N GLU A 110 -7.28 -19.94 11.32
CA GLU A 110 -6.01 -19.99 10.60
C GLU A 110 -6.11 -19.31 9.24
N VAL A 111 -5.23 -18.33 9.00
CA VAL A 111 -5.17 -17.63 7.70
C VAL A 111 -4.17 -18.34 6.80
N PRO A 112 -4.57 -18.77 5.58
CA PRO A 112 -3.66 -19.40 4.64
C PRO A 112 -2.48 -18.49 4.28
N PHE A 113 -1.31 -19.11 4.13
CA PHE A 113 -0.15 -18.45 3.55
C PHE A 113 -0.39 -18.20 2.06
N VAL A 114 -0.08 -16.98 1.58
CA VAL A 114 -0.13 -16.66 0.15
C VAL A 114 1.23 -16.99 -0.44
N ASP A 115 1.25 -17.98 -1.33
CA ASP A 115 2.47 -18.37 -2.03
C ASP A 115 2.72 -17.44 -3.21
N TYR A 116 3.81 -16.67 -3.13
CA TYR A 116 4.30 -15.80 -4.20
C TYR A 116 5.44 -16.44 -4.98
N GLY A 117 5.58 -17.77 -4.96
CA GLY A 117 6.75 -18.51 -5.47
C GLY A 117 7.34 -17.97 -6.77
N ALA A 118 6.52 -17.75 -7.82
CA ALA A 118 7.00 -17.19 -9.08
C ALA A 118 7.61 -15.78 -8.94
N LEU A 119 6.93 -14.88 -8.20
CA LEU A 119 7.43 -13.54 -7.92
C LEU A 119 8.69 -13.58 -7.04
N GLN A 120 8.73 -14.46 -6.03
CA GLN A 120 9.90 -14.65 -5.20
C GLN A 120 11.11 -15.09 -6.03
N THR A 121 10.94 -16.10 -6.90
CA THR A 121 12.01 -16.58 -7.79
C THR A 121 12.51 -15.48 -8.70
N ALA A 122 11.61 -14.71 -9.34
CA ALA A 122 11.98 -13.59 -10.20
C ALA A 122 12.73 -12.49 -9.41
N ILE A 123 12.31 -12.16 -8.18
CA ILE A 123 13.02 -11.20 -7.32
C ILE A 123 14.44 -11.69 -7.02
N GLU A 124 14.60 -12.95 -6.63
CA GLU A 124 15.91 -13.52 -6.32
C GLU A 124 16.84 -13.54 -7.54
N GLU A 125 16.31 -13.85 -8.72
CA GLU A 125 17.05 -13.81 -9.97
C GLU A 125 17.47 -12.38 -10.32
N GLN A 126 16.55 -11.41 -10.26
CA GLN A 126 16.87 -10.01 -10.49
C GLN A 126 17.92 -9.49 -9.52
N LEU A 127 17.90 -9.90 -8.24
CA LEU A 127 18.97 -9.56 -7.29
C LEU A 127 20.33 -10.09 -7.76
N ARG A 128 20.39 -11.36 -8.17
CA ARG A 128 21.65 -11.98 -8.67
C ARG A 128 22.16 -11.30 -9.94
N LEU A 129 21.27 -10.99 -10.89
CA LEU A 129 21.62 -10.30 -12.13
C LEU A 129 22.23 -8.91 -11.90
N HIS A 130 21.85 -8.25 -10.81
CA HIS A 130 22.39 -6.93 -10.43
C HIS A 130 23.62 -7.01 -9.52
N GLY A 131 24.20 -8.20 -9.34
CA GLY A 131 25.35 -8.41 -8.47
C GLY A 131 25.03 -8.20 -6.98
N LEU A 132 23.75 -8.31 -6.58
CA LEU A 132 23.31 -8.13 -5.20
C LEU A 132 23.20 -9.48 -4.49
N LYS A 133 23.50 -9.49 -3.19
CA LYS A 133 23.30 -10.67 -2.35
C LYS A 133 21.81 -10.87 -2.09
N VAL A 134 21.32 -12.09 -2.30
CA VAL A 134 19.96 -12.48 -1.92
C VAL A 134 19.90 -12.57 -0.40
N VAL A 135 19.16 -11.63 0.20
CA VAL A 135 18.90 -11.59 1.65
C VAL A 135 17.40 -11.83 1.87
N PRO A 136 16.98 -12.85 2.63
CA PRO A 136 15.56 -13.17 2.83
C PRO A 136 14.72 -11.98 3.31
N ARG A 137 15.28 -11.15 4.20
CA ARG A 137 14.64 -9.92 4.69
C ARG A 137 14.35 -8.91 3.57
N LEU A 138 15.26 -8.76 2.61
CA LEU A 138 15.08 -7.86 1.47
C LEU A 138 14.00 -8.41 0.52
N VAL A 139 14.04 -9.71 0.23
CA VAL A 139 13.03 -10.38 -0.61
C VAL A 139 11.63 -10.22 0.00
N ALA A 140 11.48 -10.48 1.30
CA ALA A 140 10.22 -10.29 2.02
C ALA A 140 9.73 -8.83 1.95
N LYS A 141 10.63 -7.84 2.05
CA LYS A 141 10.27 -6.42 1.93
C LYS A 141 9.88 -6.01 0.51
N ILE A 142 10.47 -6.62 -0.51
CA ILE A 142 10.07 -6.41 -1.91
C ILE A 142 8.68 -6.97 -2.15
N ILE A 143 8.39 -8.19 -1.64
CA ILE A 143 7.05 -8.78 -1.69
C ILE A 143 6.03 -7.90 -0.96
N GLN A 144 6.33 -7.42 0.25
CA GLN A 144 5.45 -6.50 0.99
C GLN A 144 5.18 -5.20 0.22
N THR A 145 6.16 -4.72 -0.56
CA THR A 145 6.00 -3.54 -1.41
C THR A 145 4.99 -3.83 -2.53
N HIS A 146 5.06 -5.02 -3.14
CA HIS A 146 4.06 -5.47 -4.12
C HIS A 146 2.67 -5.60 -3.50
N GLU A 147 2.54 -6.25 -2.34
CA GLU A 147 1.26 -6.40 -1.62
C GLU A 147 0.61 -5.05 -1.34
N THR A 148 1.41 -4.08 -0.89
CA THR A 148 0.94 -2.72 -0.64
C THR A 148 0.44 -2.05 -1.93
N GLN A 149 1.06 -2.36 -3.07
CA GLN A 149 0.69 -1.84 -4.39
C GLN A 149 -0.64 -2.38 -4.91
N LEU A 150 -1.00 -3.61 -4.53
CA LEU A 150 -2.29 -4.21 -4.87
C LEU A 150 -3.44 -3.49 -4.16
N VAL A 151 -3.19 -3.00 -2.94
CA VAL A 151 -4.21 -2.35 -2.10
C VAL A 151 -4.28 -0.84 -2.34
N ARG A 152 -3.15 -0.18 -2.62
CA ARG A 152 -3.04 1.29 -2.69
C ARG A 152 -2.26 1.74 -3.93
N HIS A 153 -2.76 2.80 -4.57
CA HIS A 153 -2.11 3.41 -5.73
C HIS A 153 -0.91 4.30 -5.36
N GLY A 154 -0.86 4.79 -4.12
CA GLY A 154 0.24 5.58 -3.57
C GLY A 154 0.79 4.94 -2.30
N MET A 155 2.12 4.88 -2.18
CA MET A 155 2.81 4.37 -1.01
C MET A 155 4.13 5.11 -0.78
N MET A 156 4.66 5.00 0.43
CA MET A 156 5.98 5.51 0.79
C MET A 156 6.86 4.35 1.24
N ILE A 157 8.06 4.24 0.67
CA ILE A 157 9.09 3.31 1.16
C ILE A 157 9.94 4.08 2.16
N VAL A 158 9.75 3.79 3.45
CA VAL A 158 10.39 4.52 4.55
C VAL A 158 11.58 3.73 5.09
N GLY A 159 12.67 4.43 5.38
CA GLY A 159 13.86 3.86 5.99
C GLY A 159 15.07 4.80 5.87
N GLU A 160 16.12 4.51 6.61
CA GLU A 160 17.35 5.30 6.64
C GLU A 160 18.08 5.36 5.28
N ALA A 161 19.01 6.30 5.12
CA ALA A 161 19.88 6.33 3.94
C ALA A 161 20.68 5.02 3.85
N GLY A 162 20.81 4.47 2.64
CA GLY A 162 21.51 3.19 2.43
C GLY A 162 20.72 1.92 2.78
N SER A 163 19.48 2.01 3.27
CA SER A 163 18.66 0.83 3.61
C SER A 163 18.10 0.03 2.41
N GLY A 164 18.51 0.36 1.18
CA GLY A 164 18.09 -0.36 -0.02
C GLY A 164 16.71 0.01 -0.57
N LYS A 165 16.14 1.17 -0.22
CA LYS A 165 14.83 1.65 -0.72
C LYS A 165 14.74 1.69 -2.25
N THR A 166 15.75 2.28 -2.89
CA THR A 166 15.84 2.38 -4.35
C THR A 166 15.93 0.99 -4.97
N THR A 167 16.78 0.13 -4.40
CA THR A 167 16.93 -1.27 -4.80
C THR A 167 15.61 -2.03 -4.70
N ASN A 168 14.85 -1.85 -3.62
CA ASN A 168 13.56 -2.51 -3.43
C ASN A 168 12.60 -2.20 -4.59
N SER A 169 12.32 -0.90 -4.83
CA SER A 169 11.40 -0.51 -5.92
C SER A 169 11.93 -0.86 -7.32
N MET A 170 13.25 -0.80 -7.53
CA MET A 170 13.87 -1.12 -8.81
C MET A 170 13.78 -2.61 -9.12
N ILE A 171 14.14 -3.47 -8.17
CA ILE A 171 14.10 -4.92 -8.34
C ILE A 171 12.66 -5.39 -8.52
N LEU A 172 11.71 -4.81 -7.78
CA LEU A 172 10.30 -5.15 -7.97
C LEU A 172 9.82 -4.85 -9.41
N ALA A 173 10.13 -3.66 -9.94
CA ALA A 173 9.75 -3.29 -11.30
C ALA A 173 10.34 -4.23 -12.36
N LYS A 174 11.61 -4.62 -12.17
CA LYS A 174 12.28 -5.57 -13.07
C LYS A 174 11.71 -6.97 -12.96
N ALA A 175 11.42 -7.45 -11.75
CA ALA A 175 10.82 -8.77 -11.53
C ALA A 175 9.42 -8.85 -12.18
N LEU A 176 8.58 -7.82 -12.02
CA LEU A 176 7.27 -7.76 -12.67
C LEU A 176 7.37 -7.74 -14.21
N THR A 177 8.37 -7.03 -14.74
CA THR A 177 8.63 -6.97 -16.18
C THR A 177 9.14 -8.32 -16.71
N GLN A 178 10.00 -9.01 -15.96
CA GLN A 178 10.47 -10.36 -16.30
C GLN A 178 9.31 -11.35 -16.35
N LEU A 179 8.47 -11.40 -15.31
CA LEU A 179 7.31 -12.29 -15.25
C LEU A 179 6.35 -12.06 -16.42
N HIS A 180 6.17 -10.79 -16.81
CA HIS A 180 5.37 -10.45 -17.98
C HIS A 180 5.98 -10.97 -19.28
N ALA A 181 7.31 -10.83 -19.45
CA ALA A 181 8.02 -11.32 -20.63
C ALA A 181 8.01 -12.86 -20.73
N GLU A 182 8.00 -13.55 -19.59
CA GLU A 182 7.88 -15.02 -19.51
C GLU A 182 6.45 -15.52 -19.74
N GLY A 183 5.47 -14.62 -19.91
CA GLY A 183 4.07 -14.98 -20.10
C GLY A 183 3.40 -15.55 -18.86
N ILE A 184 3.98 -15.35 -17.67
CA ILE A 184 3.38 -15.78 -16.41
C ILE A 184 2.25 -14.81 -16.09
N GLU A 185 1.01 -15.31 -16.10
CA GLU A 185 -0.15 -14.53 -15.70
C GLU A 185 -0.40 -14.68 -14.20
N ASP A 186 -0.51 -13.54 -13.52
CA ASP A 186 -1.02 -13.48 -12.16
C ASP A 186 -2.56 -13.48 -12.16
N LYS A 187 -3.17 -14.02 -11.10
CA LYS A 187 -4.63 -14.00 -10.90
C LYS A 187 -5.23 -12.59 -10.99
N ASP A 188 -4.46 -11.57 -10.62
CA ASP A 188 -4.88 -10.17 -10.62
C ASP A 188 -4.38 -9.37 -11.84
N GLY A 189 -3.73 -10.02 -12.82
CA GLY A 189 -3.22 -9.39 -14.03
C GLY A 189 -2.16 -8.32 -13.75
N TYR A 190 -1.45 -8.43 -12.62
CA TYR A 190 -0.53 -7.41 -12.14
C TYR A 190 0.89 -7.54 -12.72
N PHE A 191 1.25 -8.71 -13.24
CA PHE A 191 2.52 -8.96 -13.93
C PHE A 191 2.50 -8.30 -15.31
N ARG A 192 2.96 -7.06 -15.34
CA ARG A 192 3.05 -6.19 -16.52
C ARG A 192 4.41 -5.50 -16.52
N THR A 193 4.87 -5.09 -17.70
CA THR A 193 6.05 -4.23 -17.83
C THR A 193 5.86 -2.96 -17.00
N VAL A 194 6.90 -2.57 -16.26
CA VAL A 194 6.87 -1.40 -15.37
C VAL A 194 7.86 -0.33 -15.85
N HIS A 195 7.33 0.83 -16.22
CA HIS A 195 8.10 2.04 -16.52
C HIS A 195 8.23 2.91 -15.28
N ARG A 196 9.45 3.28 -14.90
CA ARG A 196 9.72 4.13 -13.73
C ARG A 196 10.10 5.54 -14.17
N TYR A 197 9.29 6.52 -13.79
CA TYR A 197 9.55 7.95 -13.97
C TYR A 197 10.01 8.54 -12.64
N THR A 198 11.31 8.69 -12.46
CA THR A 198 11.90 9.20 -11.21
C THR A 198 12.10 10.71 -11.28
N LEU A 199 11.69 11.42 -10.22
CA LEU A 199 11.97 12.85 -10.05
C LEU A 199 12.34 13.17 -8.61
N ASN A 200 13.18 14.20 -8.41
CA ASN A 200 13.44 14.75 -7.09
C ASN A 200 12.50 15.95 -6.85
N PRO A 201 11.52 15.86 -5.94
CA PRO A 201 10.55 16.94 -5.73
C PRO A 201 11.19 18.23 -5.20
N LYS A 202 12.39 18.16 -4.61
CA LYS A 202 13.11 19.32 -4.05
C LYS A 202 14.11 19.94 -5.01
N SER A 203 14.37 19.34 -6.18
CA SER A 203 15.26 19.95 -7.17
C SER A 203 14.58 21.03 -8.01
N VAL A 204 13.29 21.25 -7.84
CA VAL A 204 12.46 22.20 -8.59
C VAL A 204 11.59 23.03 -7.64
N LYS A 205 11.11 24.19 -8.11
CA LYS A 205 10.19 25.03 -7.34
C LYS A 205 8.79 24.41 -7.29
N MET A 206 7.99 24.81 -6.31
CA MET A 206 6.62 24.29 -6.15
C MET A 206 5.74 24.53 -7.40
N GLY A 207 5.84 25.73 -7.98
CA GLY A 207 5.13 26.07 -9.22
C GLY A 207 5.61 25.26 -10.43
N GLU A 208 6.88 24.89 -10.49
CA GLU A 208 7.40 24.00 -11.54
C GLU A 208 7.02 22.53 -11.30
N LEU A 209 6.79 22.14 -10.03
CA LEU A 209 6.39 20.79 -9.66
C LEU A 209 4.92 20.52 -9.99
N TYR A 210 4.01 21.39 -9.53
CA TYR A 210 2.56 21.22 -9.67
C TYR A 210 1.90 22.11 -10.72
N GLY A 211 2.53 23.21 -11.08
CA GLY A 211 2.00 24.25 -11.95
C GLY A 211 1.76 25.55 -11.19
N GLU A 212 1.84 26.67 -11.89
CA GLU A 212 1.56 27.99 -11.34
C GLU A 212 0.92 28.89 -12.40
N ILE A 213 0.16 29.88 -11.91
CA ILE A 213 -0.37 30.96 -12.75
C ILE A 213 0.66 32.09 -12.74
N SER A 214 1.12 32.48 -13.93
CA SER A 214 1.97 33.63 -14.11
C SER A 214 1.23 34.89 -13.67
N ARG A 215 1.75 35.62 -12.69
CA ARG A 215 1.14 36.87 -12.20
C ARG A 215 1.13 37.98 -13.25
N THR A 216 2.04 37.92 -14.22
CA THR A 216 2.19 38.95 -15.25
C THR A 216 1.27 38.70 -16.45
N THR A 217 1.15 37.43 -16.88
CA THR A 217 0.37 37.07 -18.09
C THR A 217 -0.99 36.48 -17.77
N GLY A 218 -1.23 36.02 -16.53
CA GLY A 218 -2.43 35.28 -16.16
C GLY A 218 -2.51 33.85 -16.71
N GLU A 219 -1.49 33.41 -17.43
CA GLU A 219 -1.46 32.08 -18.05
C GLU A 219 -1.05 31.00 -17.05
N PHE A 220 -1.68 29.83 -17.16
CA PHE A 220 -1.36 28.66 -16.34
C PHE A 220 -0.25 27.84 -17.00
N THR A 221 0.86 27.65 -16.29
CA THR A 221 1.94 26.76 -16.70
C THR A 221 1.81 25.42 -15.98
N TYR A 222 1.85 24.32 -16.72
CA TYR A 222 1.79 22.98 -16.14
C TYR A 222 3.10 22.58 -15.47
N GLY A 223 3.00 22.03 -14.26
CA GLY A 223 4.15 21.46 -13.56
C GLY A 223 4.57 20.09 -14.09
N ILE A 224 5.78 19.69 -13.75
CA ILE A 224 6.41 18.42 -14.18
C ILE A 224 5.59 17.22 -13.73
N VAL A 225 5.07 17.20 -12.50
CA VAL A 225 4.26 16.09 -11.99
C VAL A 225 2.96 15.99 -12.76
N ALA A 226 2.29 17.13 -12.97
CA ALA A 226 1.05 17.19 -13.72
C ALA A 226 1.22 16.70 -15.17
N LYS A 227 2.37 17.00 -15.79
CA LYS A 227 2.73 16.49 -17.12
C LYS A 227 2.97 14.98 -17.10
N LEU A 228 3.82 14.48 -16.19
CA LEU A 228 4.13 13.04 -16.08
C LEU A 228 2.88 12.18 -15.85
N VAL A 229 1.98 12.63 -14.97
CA VAL A 229 0.70 11.94 -14.74
C VAL A 229 -0.15 11.93 -16.01
N ARG A 230 -0.22 13.05 -16.74
CA ARG A 230 -0.99 13.14 -17.98
C ARG A 230 -0.44 12.23 -19.06
N ASP A 231 0.88 12.23 -19.25
CA ASP A 231 1.57 11.38 -20.21
C ASP A 231 1.31 9.90 -19.87
N ALA A 232 1.44 9.53 -18.59
CA ALA A 232 1.16 8.17 -18.12
C ALA A 232 -0.29 7.72 -18.31
N VAL A 233 -1.27 8.62 -18.13
CA VAL A 233 -2.71 8.33 -18.33
C VAL A 233 -3.07 8.33 -19.82
N SER A 234 -2.40 9.13 -20.64
CA SER A 234 -2.63 9.18 -22.08
C SER A 234 -2.19 7.90 -22.79
N ASP A 235 -1.16 7.25 -22.26
CA ASP A 235 -0.70 5.95 -22.74
C ASP A 235 -1.64 4.82 -22.30
N ARG A 236 -2.48 4.37 -23.25
CA ARG A 236 -3.44 3.27 -23.09
C ARG A 236 -2.81 1.88 -23.16
N GLY A 237 -1.48 1.79 -23.24
CA GLY A 237 -0.76 0.52 -23.20
C GLY A 237 -0.99 -0.24 -21.88
N PRO A 238 -0.85 -1.58 -21.90
CA PRO A 238 -1.05 -2.44 -20.72
C PRO A 238 0.03 -2.27 -19.65
N ASP A 239 1.10 -1.54 -19.97
CA ASP A 239 2.24 -1.30 -19.10
C ASP A 239 1.87 -0.42 -17.91
N ARG A 240 2.52 -0.70 -16.78
CA ARG A 240 2.40 0.07 -15.55
C ARG A 240 3.39 1.22 -15.58
N LYS A 241 2.94 2.39 -15.15
CA LYS A 241 3.76 3.60 -15.04
C LYS A 241 3.86 3.99 -13.58
N TRP A 242 5.08 3.98 -13.03
CA TRP A 242 5.36 4.37 -11.65
C TRP A 242 6.02 5.73 -11.65
N ILE A 243 5.39 6.70 -10.98
CA ILE A 243 5.99 8.01 -10.75
C ILE A 243 6.64 7.95 -9.37
N VAL A 244 7.98 8.01 -9.35
CA VAL A 244 8.80 7.83 -8.15
C VAL A 244 9.34 9.19 -7.73
N PHE A 245 8.92 9.65 -6.55
CA PHE A 245 9.46 10.84 -5.91
C PHE A 245 10.68 10.44 -5.06
N ASP A 246 11.87 10.58 -5.63
CA ASP A 246 13.14 10.25 -4.97
C ASP A 246 13.77 11.51 -4.37
N GLY A 247 13.37 11.83 -3.14
CA GLY A 247 13.86 12.99 -2.42
C GLY A 247 13.23 13.09 -1.02
N PRO A 248 13.67 14.07 -0.21
CA PRO A 248 13.14 14.24 1.13
C PRO A 248 11.68 14.71 1.09
N VAL A 249 10.89 14.15 2.00
CA VAL A 249 9.48 14.50 2.19
C VAL A 249 9.39 15.78 3.02
N ASP A 250 8.58 16.73 2.56
CA ASP A 250 8.33 18.00 3.21
C ASP A 250 6.84 18.32 3.09
N ALA A 251 6.26 18.87 4.17
CA ALA A 251 4.85 19.21 4.27
C ALA A 251 4.38 20.07 3.08
N LEU A 252 5.19 21.03 2.64
CA LEU A 252 4.82 22.00 1.61
C LEU A 252 4.45 21.34 0.27
N TRP A 253 5.15 20.27 -0.13
CA TRP A 253 4.87 19.62 -1.41
C TRP A 253 3.96 18.41 -1.26
N ILE A 254 4.10 17.64 -0.17
CA ILE A 254 3.35 16.40 0.00
C ILE A 254 1.87 16.66 0.31
N GLU A 255 1.54 17.75 1.00
CA GLU A 255 0.15 18.07 1.35
C GLU A 255 -0.72 18.36 0.12
N ASN A 256 -0.13 18.88 -0.95
CA ASN A 256 -0.81 19.08 -2.22
C ASN A 256 -1.26 17.77 -2.91
N MET A 257 -0.79 16.60 -2.43
CA MET A 257 -1.23 15.28 -2.92
C MET A 257 -2.38 14.66 -2.11
N ASN A 258 -2.84 15.29 -1.02
CA ASN A 258 -3.89 14.74 -0.16
C ASN A 258 -5.31 15.00 -0.67
N THR A 259 -5.47 15.71 -1.80
CA THR A 259 -6.77 16.03 -2.41
C THR A 259 -7.12 14.98 -3.46
#